data_AF-A0AAV9H583-F1
#
_entry.id   AF-A0AAV9H583-F1
#
_cell.length_a   1.000
_cell.length_b   1.000
_cell.length_c   1.000
_cell.angle_alpha   90.00
_cell.angle_beta   90.00
_cell.angle_gamma   90.00
#
_symmetry.space_group_name_H-M   'P 1'
#
loop_
_entity.id
_entity.type
_entity.pdbx_description
1 polymer ?
#
loop_
_entity_poly.entity_id
_entity_poly.type
_entity_poly.pdbx_seq_one_letter_code
_entity_poly.pdbx_strand_id
1 'polypeptide(L)'
;MAVSWKSITAVLASLACHVLATTIDTHDPSETLIIDPRVQYEENGVWMMLSKEEVELRRLAKRQFDNPTQEESEPSATTTFQIAVSTTTTTTGTATKATNVPTSPLPRPLDSNLSTNFTTSSDGSIPCPKFINSFLTDERFKQCYPLSMLLQGSRSFFNAEKSLVSTTQVLDATCHSNLTYCNGYLSDLAKTLIQPENCGADYTAGNPIVKNAHIALTAYAPVYNAGCLKDPQTSMYCYANAITNFSNPANVVVYYLPLNISLPSTIIPTCSSCLQQTMAVFQAATANRKQFIANNYQSAAQQINLMCGPGFVEEQLAAEITSGALKSYSVSSPFLMLAISLALALLPLLL
;
A
#
# COMPACT_ATOMS: atom_id res chain seq x y z
N MET A 1 34.47 -68.61 -26.31
CA MET A 1 34.63 -67.52 -27.30
C MET A 1 35.25 -66.32 -26.57
N ALA A 2 36.14 -65.55 -27.22
CA ALA A 2 36.74 -64.28 -26.78
C ALA A 2 37.18 -64.19 -25.28
N VAL A 3 38.42 -64.57 -24.91
CA VAL A 3 39.68 -63.78 -24.98
C VAL A 3 39.84 -62.76 -23.83
N SER A 4 40.98 -62.83 -23.15
CA SER A 4 41.36 -62.06 -21.95
C SER A 4 42.81 -61.58 -22.05
N TRP A 5 43.09 -60.32 -21.71
CA TRP A 5 44.43 -59.75 -21.41
C TRP A 5 44.19 -58.41 -20.67
N LYS A 6 44.67 -58.17 -19.44
CA LYS A 6 46.01 -57.68 -19.02
C LYS A 6 46.48 -56.43 -19.80
N SER A 7 47.18 -55.41 -19.27
CA SER A 7 47.62 -54.91 -17.94
C SER A 7 48.50 -53.64 -18.22
N ILE A 8 48.87 -52.80 -17.22
CA ILE A 8 50.04 -51.83 -17.27
C ILE A 8 49.85 -50.61 -18.23
N THR A 9 50.29 -49.34 -18.02
CA THR A 9 50.90 -48.50 -16.94
C THR A 9 50.47 -47.02 -17.18
N ALA A 10 50.15 -46.19 -16.17
CA ALA A 10 51.01 -45.33 -15.34
C ALA A 10 51.81 -44.19 -16.03
N VAL A 11 51.36 -42.92 -15.87
CA VAL A 11 52.12 -41.64 -15.88
C VAL A 11 51.29 -40.63 -15.04
N LEU A 12 51.67 -40.29 -13.80
CA LEU A 12 52.54 -39.15 -13.38
C LEU A 12 52.04 -37.73 -13.75
N ALA A 13 51.44 -37.02 -12.79
CA ALA A 13 51.45 -35.56 -12.71
C ALA A 13 51.25 -35.10 -11.26
N SER A 14 52.34 -34.68 -10.61
CA SER A 14 52.39 -34.18 -9.24
C SER A 14 52.06 -32.68 -9.18
N LEU A 15 51.29 -32.25 -8.18
CA LEU A 15 51.38 -30.89 -7.63
C LEU A 15 50.78 -30.84 -6.22
N ALA A 16 51.65 -30.77 -5.21
CA ALA A 16 51.28 -30.30 -3.88
C ALA A 16 51.39 -28.77 -3.88
N CYS A 17 50.35 -28.06 -3.43
CA CYS A 17 50.46 -26.64 -3.11
C CYS A 17 49.47 -26.26 -1.99
N HIS A 18 50.04 -25.96 -0.83
CA HIS A 18 49.57 -25.08 0.24
C HIS A 18 48.07 -25.07 0.63
N VAL A 19 47.82 -25.67 1.79
CA VAL A 19 46.76 -25.20 2.72
C VAL A 19 47.09 -23.76 3.13
N LEU A 20 46.35 -22.80 2.59
CA LEU A 20 46.25 -21.46 3.14
C LEU A 20 45.02 -21.41 4.02
N ALA A 21 45.24 -21.40 5.34
CA ALA A 21 44.21 -21.06 6.31
C ALA A 21 43.96 -19.55 6.22
N THR A 22 42.97 -19.13 5.43
CA THR A 22 42.44 -17.77 5.51
C THR A 22 41.54 -17.68 6.73
N THR A 23 41.96 -16.87 7.70
CA THR A 23 41.11 -16.42 8.80
C THR A 23 39.90 -15.69 8.21
N ILE A 24 38.72 -16.31 8.30
CA ILE A 24 37.47 -15.60 8.06
C ILE A 24 37.29 -14.67 9.26
N ASP A 25 37.70 -13.42 9.08
CA ASP A 25 37.42 -12.36 10.02
C ASP A 25 35.90 -12.14 10.02
N THR A 26 35.24 -12.53 11.11
CA THR A 26 33.80 -12.38 11.27
C THR A 26 33.49 -10.92 11.58
N HIS A 27 33.58 -10.08 10.55
CA HIS A 27 33.09 -8.72 10.63
C HIS A 27 31.55 -8.77 10.62
N ASP A 28 30.99 -8.62 11.81
CA ASP A 28 29.57 -8.44 12.05
C ASP A 28 29.04 -7.31 11.16
N PRO A 29 28.11 -7.56 10.22
CA PRO A 29 27.50 -6.51 9.44
C PRO A 29 26.53 -5.75 10.34
N SER A 30 27.06 -4.77 11.08
CA SER A 30 26.27 -3.82 11.84
C SER A 30 25.09 -3.34 10.99
N GLU A 31 23.87 -3.62 11.42
CA GLU A 31 22.64 -3.34 10.66
C GLU A 31 22.57 -1.87 10.29
N THR A 32 23.05 -1.55 9.09
CA THR A 32 23.06 -0.19 8.58
C THR A 32 21.63 0.08 8.15
N LEU A 33 20.86 0.68 9.06
CA LEU A 33 19.43 0.93 8.87
C LEU A 33 19.23 1.80 7.61
N ILE A 34 18.95 1.17 6.46
CA ILE A 34 18.65 1.87 5.21
C ILE A 34 17.25 2.48 5.36
N ILE A 35 17.20 3.67 5.94
CA ILE A 35 16.01 4.52 5.96
C ILE A 35 15.71 4.85 4.51
N ASP A 36 14.56 4.40 3.99
CA ASP A 36 14.09 4.82 2.67
C ASP A 36 13.95 6.36 2.69
N PRO A 37 14.75 7.11 1.90
CA PRO A 37 14.76 8.56 1.96
C PRO A 37 13.59 9.16 1.16
N ARG A 38 12.78 8.34 0.47
CA ARG A 38 11.71 8.81 -0.42
C ARG A 38 10.64 9.60 0.32
N VAL A 39 10.11 10.59 -0.36
CA VAL A 39 9.09 11.53 0.11
C VAL A 39 7.92 11.57 -0.87
N GLN A 40 6.71 11.69 -0.31
CA GLN A 40 5.50 11.86 -1.09
C GLN A 40 5.51 13.23 -1.79
N TYR A 41 5.28 13.24 -3.10
CA TYR A 41 5.20 14.44 -3.93
C TYR A 41 3.95 14.39 -4.82
N GLU A 42 3.15 15.46 -4.82
CA GLU A 42 1.96 15.60 -5.68
C GLU A 42 2.32 16.40 -6.95
N GLU A 43 2.05 15.84 -8.11
CA GLU A 43 2.15 16.52 -9.40
C GLU A 43 0.86 16.28 -10.19
N ASN A 44 0.15 17.34 -10.56
CA ASN A 44 -1.12 17.30 -11.31
C ASN A 44 -2.20 16.36 -10.73
N GLY A 45 -2.27 16.23 -9.40
CA GLY A 45 -3.23 15.35 -8.72
C GLY A 45 -2.79 13.89 -8.57
N VAL A 46 -1.60 13.55 -9.07
CA VAL A 46 -0.99 12.21 -8.93
C VAL A 46 0.10 12.28 -7.88
N TRP A 47 0.05 11.36 -6.91
CA TRP A 47 1.09 11.24 -5.89
C TRP A 47 2.18 10.25 -6.35
N MET A 48 3.43 10.57 -6.05
CA MET A 48 4.59 9.74 -6.38
C MET A 48 5.54 9.66 -5.18
N MET A 49 6.15 8.49 -4.96
CA MET A 49 7.24 8.30 -4.02
C MET A 49 8.57 8.57 -4.74
N LEU A 50 9.09 9.79 -4.58
CA LEU A 50 10.32 10.25 -5.21
C LEU A 50 11.44 10.35 -4.17
N SER A 51 12.72 10.21 -4.58
CA SER A 51 13.83 10.51 -3.68
C SER A 51 13.86 12.02 -3.35
N LYS A 52 14.52 12.41 -2.25
CA LYS A 52 14.63 13.85 -1.89
C LYS A 52 15.30 14.65 -3.01
N GLU A 53 16.29 14.06 -3.65
CA GLU A 53 17.05 14.64 -4.77
C GLU A 53 16.13 14.89 -5.96
N GLU A 54 15.28 13.93 -6.34
CA GLU A 54 14.35 14.12 -7.45
C GLU A 54 13.22 15.10 -7.12
N VAL A 55 12.74 15.14 -5.87
CA VAL A 55 11.79 16.18 -5.43
C VAL A 55 12.41 17.57 -5.52
N GLU A 56 13.67 17.75 -5.10
CA GLU A 56 14.35 19.04 -5.25
C GLU A 56 14.61 19.39 -6.72
N LEU A 57 15.00 18.43 -7.57
CA LEU A 57 15.13 18.67 -9.02
C LEU A 57 13.80 19.13 -9.65
N ARG A 58 12.66 18.51 -9.29
CA ARG A 58 11.33 18.94 -9.78
C ARG A 58 10.92 20.30 -9.21
N ARG A 59 11.25 20.61 -7.96
CA ARG A 59 11.05 21.95 -7.36
C ARG A 59 11.89 23.03 -8.08
N LEU A 60 13.13 22.73 -8.42
CA LEU A 60 14.01 23.61 -9.19
C LEU A 60 13.48 23.82 -10.62
N ALA A 61 13.11 22.74 -11.31
CA ALA A 61 12.53 22.82 -12.66
C ALA A 61 11.25 23.65 -12.69
N LYS A 62 10.38 23.51 -11.68
CA LYS A 62 9.16 24.33 -11.55
C LYS A 62 9.50 25.82 -11.32
N ARG A 63 10.44 26.14 -10.43
CA ARG A 63 10.92 27.52 -10.21
C ARG A 63 11.51 28.14 -11.49
N GLN A 64 12.21 27.34 -12.30
CA GLN A 64 12.80 27.79 -13.56
C GLN A 64 11.77 27.98 -14.68
N PHE A 65 10.64 27.27 -14.62
CA PHE A 65 9.49 27.50 -15.50
C PHE A 65 8.68 28.75 -15.08
N ASP A 66 8.51 28.95 -13.77
CA ASP A 66 7.75 30.08 -13.22
C ASP A 66 8.52 31.43 -13.25
N ASN A 67 9.85 31.42 -13.44
CA ASN A 67 10.67 32.64 -13.51
C ASN A 67 11.95 32.48 -14.39
N PRO A 68 11.99 33.06 -15.60
CA PRO A 68 13.19 33.03 -16.45
C PRO A 68 14.21 34.11 -16.06
N THR A 69 15.50 33.72 -15.98
CA THR A 69 16.68 34.57 -15.68
C THR A 69 16.78 35.12 -14.23
N GLN A 70 17.94 35.31 -13.59
CA GLN A 70 19.37 35.15 -13.97
C GLN A 70 20.14 34.28 -12.95
N GLU A 71 21.35 33.85 -13.34
CA GLU A 71 22.32 33.19 -12.45
C GLU A 71 22.90 34.17 -11.43
N GLU A 72 22.89 33.82 -10.14
CA GLU A 72 23.87 34.36 -9.19
C GLU A 72 24.17 33.32 -8.10
N SER A 73 25.45 33.00 -7.92
CA SER A 73 25.95 31.91 -7.08
C SER A 73 26.60 32.46 -5.81
N GLU A 74 26.15 32.06 -4.61
CA GLU A 74 26.91 32.19 -3.35
C GLU A 74 26.36 31.23 -2.25
N PRO A 75 27.08 31.01 -1.12
CA PRO A 75 27.43 29.65 -0.73
C PRO A 75 26.55 28.96 0.34
N SER A 76 26.74 27.63 0.40
CA SER A 76 26.12 26.69 1.35
C SER A 76 26.49 26.98 2.82
N ALA A 77 25.47 27.12 3.67
CA ALA A 77 25.61 27.22 5.12
C ALA A 77 25.27 25.88 5.81
N THR A 78 26.29 25.06 6.08
CA THR A 78 26.14 23.81 6.86
C THR A 78 25.76 24.11 8.32
N THR A 79 24.54 23.76 8.72
CA THR A 79 24.10 23.85 10.12
C THR A 79 24.24 22.50 10.81
N THR A 80 25.29 22.36 11.63
CA THR A 80 25.54 21.17 12.45
C THR A 80 24.67 21.20 13.71
N PHE A 81 23.75 20.25 13.86
CA PHE A 81 23.01 20.04 15.10
C PHE A 81 23.70 18.98 15.97
N GLN A 82 24.09 19.35 17.19
CA GLN A 82 24.61 18.42 18.19
C GLN A 82 23.47 17.76 18.96
N ILE A 83 23.42 16.42 18.97
CA ILE A 83 22.45 15.65 19.77
C ILE A 83 23.12 15.25 21.08
N ALA A 84 22.64 15.80 22.20
CA ALA A 84 23.08 15.41 23.54
C ALA A 84 22.41 14.08 23.95
N VAL A 85 23.19 12.99 23.96
CA VAL A 85 22.74 11.68 24.45
C VAL A 85 22.73 11.70 25.98
N SER A 86 21.54 11.70 26.58
CA SER A 86 21.38 11.55 28.03
C SER A 86 21.53 10.08 28.43
N THR A 87 22.65 9.74 29.06
CA THR A 87 22.94 8.40 29.56
C THR A 87 22.07 8.10 30.78
N THR A 88 21.07 7.22 30.64
CA THR A 88 20.29 6.73 31.79
C THR A 88 20.99 5.53 32.42
N THR A 89 21.15 5.57 33.74
CA THR A 89 21.92 4.60 34.52
C THR A 89 21.13 3.31 34.76
N THR A 90 21.61 2.20 34.21
CA THR A 90 21.06 0.86 34.44
C THR A 90 21.32 0.40 35.87
N THR A 91 20.28 0.40 36.71
CA THR A 91 20.33 -0.28 38.02
C THR A 91 19.93 -1.74 37.86
N THR A 92 20.83 -2.65 38.26
CA THR A 92 20.62 -4.10 38.16
C THR A 92 19.71 -4.61 39.27
N GLY A 93 18.51 -5.07 38.89
CA GLY A 93 17.58 -5.77 39.78
C GLY A 93 17.25 -7.16 39.24
N THR A 94 17.63 -8.21 39.97
CA THR A 94 17.39 -9.61 39.59
C THR A 94 16.03 -10.08 40.10
N ALA A 95 15.14 -10.58 39.22
CA ALA A 95 14.49 -11.91 39.36
C ALA A 95 13.25 -12.11 38.47
N THR A 96 13.04 -13.39 38.12
CA THR A 96 11.80 -14.06 37.70
C THR A 96 11.27 -13.85 36.28
N LYS A 97 11.08 -15.01 35.62
CA LYS A 97 10.72 -15.22 34.23
C LYS A 97 9.21 -15.08 34.01
N ALA A 98 8.81 -14.01 33.33
CA ALA A 98 7.58 -13.97 32.54
C ALA A 98 7.90 -13.28 31.21
N THR A 99 7.75 -13.97 30.08
CA THR A 99 7.94 -13.37 28.74
C THR A 99 6.71 -12.55 28.37
N ASN A 100 6.45 -11.50 29.15
CA ASN A 100 5.59 -10.41 28.71
C ASN A 100 6.37 -9.64 27.65
N VAL A 101 6.20 -10.02 26.38
CA VAL A 101 6.57 -9.15 25.27
C VAL A 101 5.83 -7.83 25.52
N PRO A 102 6.51 -6.68 25.67
CA PRO A 102 5.82 -5.41 25.78
C PRO A 102 5.12 -5.16 24.45
N THR A 103 3.81 -5.39 24.41
CA THR A 103 2.98 -4.99 23.28
C THR A 103 3.04 -3.48 23.19
N SER A 104 3.85 -2.97 22.26
CA SER A 104 3.77 -1.58 21.84
C SER A 104 2.30 -1.29 21.51
N PRO A 105 1.72 -0.16 21.94
CA PRO A 105 0.35 0.18 21.61
C PRO A 105 0.19 0.17 20.08
N LEU A 106 -0.93 -0.39 19.62
CA LEU A 106 -1.27 -0.45 18.20
C LEU A 106 -1.24 0.96 17.59
N PRO A 107 -0.65 1.12 16.39
CA PRO A 107 -0.55 2.42 15.74
C PRO A 107 -1.92 3.01 15.41
N ARG A 108 -1.95 4.33 15.24
CA ARG A 108 -3.20 5.08 14.97
C ARG A 108 -3.04 5.95 13.73
N PRO A 109 -4.08 6.07 12.89
CA PRO A 109 -4.08 7.04 11.80
C PRO A 109 -3.89 8.47 12.29
N LEU A 110 -3.20 9.29 11.49
CA LEU A 110 -3.04 10.72 11.73
C LEU A 110 -2.57 11.07 13.16
N ASP A 111 -1.66 10.26 13.70
CA ASP A 111 -1.08 10.38 15.05
C ASP A 111 0.09 11.39 15.13
N SER A 112 0.46 11.96 13.99
CA SER A 112 1.33 13.13 13.89
C SER A 112 0.55 14.38 14.25
N ASN A 113 1.25 15.43 14.72
CA ASN A 113 0.60 16.72 14.87
C ASN A 113 0.05 17.16 13.51
N LEU A 114 -1.24 17.52 13.45
CA LEU A 114 -1.97 17.94 12.24
C LEU A 114 -1.53 19.36 11.80
N SER A 115 -0.23 19.60 11.68
CA SER A 115 0.39 20.90 11.39
C SER A 115 0.24 21.28 9.91
N THR A 116 -0.98 21.58 9.46
CA THR A 116 -1.23 22.24 8.17
C THR A 116 -2.08 23.48 8.35
N ASN A 117 -1.97 24.40 7.38
CA ASN A 117 -2.82 25.59 7.31
C ASN A 117 -4.23 25.16 6.91
N PHE A 118 -5.09 24.91 7.91
CA PHE A 118 -6.51 24.69 7.69
C PHE A 118 -7.24 26.02 7.47
N THR A 119 -8.32 25.97 6.70
CA THR A 119 -9.14 27.12 6.35
C THR A 119 -9.98 27.55 7.54
N THR A 120 -9.86 28.81 7.93
CA THR A 120 -10.72 29.42 8.95
C THR A 120 -12.03 29.88 8.31
N SER A 121 -13.16 29.47 8.90
CA SER A 121 -14.50 29.92 8.54
C SER A 121 -14.75 31.39 8.94
N SER A 122 -15.78 32.00 8.38
CA SER A 122 -16.12 33.42 8.61
C SER A 122 -16.51 33.75 10.07
N ASP A 123 -16.84 32.73 10.87
CA ASP A 123 -17.11 32.83 12.32
C ASP A 123 -15.86 32.63 13.19
N GLY A 124 -14.68 32.46 12.58
CA GLY A 124 -13.42 32.17 13.27
C GLY A 124 -13.22 30.70 13.64
N SER A 125 -14.15 29.80 13.29
CA SER A 125 -14.00 28.36 13.53
C SER A 125 -13.08 27.69 12.49
N ILE A 126 -12.53 26.53 12.85
CA ILE A 126 -11.72 25.69 11.96
C ILE A 126 -12.38 24.30 11.91
N PRO A 127 -13.36 24.08 11.01
CA PRO A 127 -14.25 22.91 11.07
C PRO A 127 -13.53 21.60 10.76
N CYS A 128 -12.56 21.61 9.84
CA CYS A 128 -11.91 20.40 9.37
C CYS A 128 -11.14 19.60 10.45
N PRO A 129 -10.18 20.16 11.21
CA PRO A 129 -9.47 19.41 12.25
C PRO A 129 -10.41 18.94 13.37
N LYS A 130 -11.50 19.68 13.65
CA LYS A 130 -12.56 19.24 14.57
C LYS A 130 -13.28 17.99 14.06
N PHE A 131 -13.65 17.97 12.77
CA PHE A 131 -14.27 16.81 12.14
C PHE A 131 -13.32 15.59 12.10
N ILE A 132 -12.05 15.81 11.71
CA ILE A 132 -11.02 14.76 11.70
C ILE A 132 -10.86 14.13 13.08
N ASN A 133 -10.71 14.95 14.14
CA ASN A 133 -10.60 14.44 15.50
C ASN A 133 -11.88 13.70 15.97
N SER A 134 -13.06 14.10 15.49
CA SER A 134 -14.33 13.44 15.87
C SER A 134 -14.40 11.99 15.38
N PHE A 135 -14.02 11.69 14.13
CA PHE A 135 -14.03 10.30 13.66
C PHE A 135 -12.84 9.50 14.17
N LEU A 136 -11.65 10.11 14.35
CA LEU A 136 -10.50 9.41 14.95
C LEU A 136 -10.76 8.95 16.40
N THR A 137 -11.72 9.58 17.08
CA THR A 137 -12.15 9.21 18.44
C THR A 137 -13.41 8.34 18.49
N ASP A 138 -14.10 8.12 17.36
CA ASP A 138 -15.30 7.27 17.25
C ASP A 138 -14.94 5.76 17.32
N GLU A 139 -15.64 5.00 18.16
CA GLU A 139 -15.41 3.55 18.30
C GLU A 139 -15.71 2.78 16.99
N ARG A 140 -16.67 3.27 16.17
CA ARG A 140 -17.00 2.67 14.86
C ARG A 140 -15.87 2.83 13.84
N PHE A 141 -15.05 3.87 13.99
CA PHE A 141 -13.84 4.05 13.20
C PHE A 141 -12.72 3.16 13.72
N LYS A 142 -12.50 3.13 15.04
CA LYS A 142 -11.45 2.32 15.68
C LYS A 142 -11.62 0.82 15.40
N GLN A 143 -12.85 0.28 15.49
CA GLN A 143 -13.14 -1.13 15.20
C GLN A 143 -12.90 -1.55 13.74
N CYS A 144 -12.77 -0.59 12.82
CA CYS A 144 -12.50 -0.83 11.40
C CYS A 144 -11.02 -0.78 11.04
N TYR A 145 -10.20 -0.28 11.98
CA TYR A 145 -8.74 -0.23 11.97
C TYR A 145 -8.12 -0.11 10.56
N PRO A 146 -8.38 1.01 9.85
CA PRO A 146 -8.10 1.10 8.42
C PRO A 146 -6.60 1.22 8.10
N LEU A 147 -6.01 0.12 7.62
CA LEU A 147 -4.64 0.09 7.08
C LEU A 147 -4.39 1.16 6.01
N SER A 148 -5.38 1.47 5.18
CA SER A 148 -5.31 2.56 4.19
C SER A 148 -5.03 3.94 4.80
N MET A 149 -5.54 4.19 6.02
CA MET A 149 -5.28 5.42 6.77
C MET A 149 -3.99 5.36 7.59
N LEU A 150 -3.50 4.16 7.94
CA LEU A 150 -2.18 3.98 8.57
C LEU A 150 -1.06 4.27 7.56
N LEU A 151 -1.17 3.74 6.34
CA LEU A 151 -0.28 4.01 5.21
C LEU A 151 -0.19 5.52 4.88
N GLN A 152 -1.27 6.28 5.12
CA GLN A 152 -1.38 7.70 4.79
C GLN A 152 -1.06 8.61 6.01
N GLY A 153 0.14 8.44 6.57
CA GLY A 153 0.71 9.42 7.52
C GLY A 153 0.66 9.03 8.99
N SER A 154 0.62 7.74 9.34
CA SER A 154 0.80 7.28 10.73
C SER A 154 2.28 7.07 11.08
N ARG A 155 2.83 7.90 11.97
CA ARG A 155 4.22 7.77 12.45
C ARG A 155 4.41 6.55 13.34
N SER A 156 3.40 6.17 14.14
CA SER A 156 3.44 4.90 14.88
C SER A 156 3.43 3.70 13.94
N PHE A 157 2.69 3.75 12.81
CA PHE A 157 2.73 2.68 11.82
C PHE A 157 4.10 2.59 11.13
N PHE A 158 4.67 3.71 10.66
CA PHE A 158 6.03 3.75 10.09
C PHE A 158 7.14 3.38 11.09
N ASN A 159 6.84 3.23 12.38
CA ASN A 159 7.74 2.65 13.36
C ASN A 159 7.44 1.16 13.62
N ALA A 160 6.17 0.75 13.60
CA ALA A 160 5.76 -0.64 13.70
C ALA A 160 6.24 -1.47 12.50
N GLU A 161 6.17 -0.93 11.28
CA GLU A 161 6.50 -1.67 10.05
C GLU A 161 7.96 -2.16 9.96
N LYS A 162 8.85 -1.56 10.74
CA LYS A 162 10.26 -1.93 10.88
C LYS A 162 10.46 -3.29 11.57
N SER A 163 9.40 -3.89 12.12
CA SER A 163 9.44 -5.18 12.79
C SER A 163 8.33 -6.10 12.28
N LEU A 164 8.71 -7.25 11.72
CA LEU A 164 7.78 -8.26 11.21
C LEU A 164 6.65 -8.63 12.20
N VAL A 165 6.99 -8.71 13.49
CA VAL A 165 6.04 -9.01 14.56
C VAL A 165 5.04 -7.87 14.73
N SER A 166 5.52 -6.62 14.77
CA SER A 166 4.65 -5.45 14.93
C SER A 166 3.78 -5.23 13.68
N THR A 167 4.32 -5.39 12.48
CA THR A 167 3.54 -5.38 11.22
C THR A 167 2.45 -6.45 11.25
N THR A 168 2.77 -7.67 11.69
CA THR A 168 1.79 -8.76 11.77
C THR A 168 0.68 -8.44 12.77
N GLN A 169 0.99 -7.86 13.94
CA GLN A 169 -0.03 -7.39 14.90
C GLN A 169 -0.97 -6.31 14.32
N VAL A 170 -0.44 -5.39 13.49
CA VAL A 170 -1.24 -4.39 12.78
C VAL A 170 -2.15 -5.04 11.73
N LEU A 171 -1.65 -6.03 11.00
CA LEU A 171 -2.44 -6.77 10.01
C LEU A 171 -3.49 -7.65 10.67
N ASP A 172 -3.17 -8.35 11.77
CA ASP A 172 -4.15 -9.13 12.54
C ASP A 172 -5.30 -8.24 13.03
N ALA A 173 -4.99 -7.06 13.59
CA ALA A 173 -6.00 -6.07 14.00
C ALA A 173 -6.82 -5.53 12.81
N THR A 174 -6.19 -5.30 11.66
CA THR A 174 -6.88 -4.90 10.42
C THR A 174 -7.86 -6.01 9.99
N CYS A 175 -7.34 -7.21 9.77
CA CYS A 175 -8.03 -8.35 9.16
C CYS A 175 -9.07 -9.03 10.07
N HIS A 176 -9.16 -8.64 11.33
CA HIS A 176 -10.27 -9.00 12.22
C HIS A 176 -11.51 -8.13 12.01
N SER A 177 -11.39 -6.98 11.33
CA SER A 177 -12.49 -6.04 11.10
C SER A 177 -13.56 -6.61 10.17
N ASN A 178 -14.83 -6.23 10.36
CA ASN A 178 -15.88 -6.61 9.43
C ASN A 178 -15.79 -5.78 8.14
N LEU A 179 -15.15 -6.34 7.11
CA LEU A 179 -14.92 -5.68 5.81
C LEU A 179 -16.18 -5.04 5.21
N THR A 180 -17.33 -5.74 5.20
CA THR A 180 -18.56 -5.23 4.58
C THR A 180 -19.11 -4.01 5.33
N TYR A 181 -19.20 -4.09 6.67
CA TYR A 181 -19.60 -2.96 7.50
C TYR A 181 -18.64 -1.78 7.35
N CYS A 182 -17.34 -2.05 7.49
CA CYS A 182 -16.31 -1.02 7.54
C CYS A 182 -16.12 -0.33 6.19
N ASN A 183 -16.21 -1.06 5.08
CA ASN A 183 -16.18 -0.45 3.77
C ASN A 183 -17.38 0.49 3.53
N GLY A 184 -18.58 0.12 4.00
CA GLY A 184 -19.75 1.00 3.96
C GLY A 184 -19.54 2.26 4.80
N TYR A 185 -19.25 2.09 6.09
CA TYR A 185 -19.03 3.18 7.04
C TYR A 185 -17.92 4.14 6.59
N LEU A 186 -16.76 3.64 6.17
CA LEU A 186 -15.63 4.47 5.74
C LEU A 186 -15.89 5.13 4.37
N SER A 187 -16.64 4.49 3.46
CA SER A 187 -17.07 5.11 2.20
C SER A 187 -18.06 6.26 2.43
N ASP A 188 -18.92 6.16 3.44
CA ASP A 188 -19.83 7.26 3.81
C ASP A 188 -19.07 8.37 4.54
N LEU A 189 -18.17 8.01 5.46
CA LEU A 189 -17.27 8.96 6.12
C LEU A 189 -16.40 9.74 5.11
N ALA A 190 -15.93 9.10 4.03
CA ALA A 190 -15.20 9.75 2.95
C ALA A 190 -16.01 10.84 2.23
N LYS A 191 -17.32 10.65 2.06
CA LYS A 191 -18.25 11.63 1.49
C LYS A 191 -18.50 12.77 2.49
N THR A 192 -18.73 12.42 3.75
CA THR A 192 -18.98 13.41 4.82
C THR A 192 -17.78 14.33 5.05
N LEU A 193 -16.56 13.79 4.98
CA LEU A 193 -15.31 14.55 5.10
C LEU A 193 -15.27 15.76 4.16
N ILE A 194 -15.65 15.58 2.90
CA ILE A 194 -15.55 16.62 1.85
C ILE A 194 -16.76 17.56 1.79
N GLN A 195 -17.72 17.45 2.73
CA GLN A 195 -18.86 18.38 2.80
C GLN A 195 -18.42 19.79 3.26
N PRO A 196 -19.11 20.86 2.81
CA PRO A 196 -18.77 22.25 3.16
C PRO A 196 -18.65 22.53 4.67
N GLU A 197 -19.50 21.90 5.48
CA GLU A 197 -19.56 22.01 6.93
C GLU A 197 -18.41 21.31 7.67
N ASN A 198 -17.61 20.48 6.97
CA ASN A 198 -16.52 19.68 7.53
C ASN A 198 -15.17 20.13 6.97
N CYS A 199 -14.62 19.44 5.97
CA CYS A 199 -13.36 19.79 5.32
C CYS A 199 -13.52 20.23 3.86
N GLY A 200 -14.72 20.54 3.37
CA GLY A 200 -14.96 20.87 1.96
C GLY A 200 -14.12 22.04 1.43
N ALA A 201 -13.91 23.08 2.23
CA ALA A 201 -13.03 24.20 1.89
C ALA A 201 -11.56 23.74 1.75
N ASP A 202 -11.05 23.03 2.76
CA ASP A 202 -9.68 22.50 2.76
C ASP A 202 -9.41 21.45 1.67
N TYR A 203 -10.41 20.62 1.36
CA TYR A 203 -10.36 19.66 0.25
C TYR A 203 -10.24 20.39 -1.09
N THR A 204 -11.04 21.43 -1.29
CA THR A 204 -11.02 22.27 -2.51
C THR A 204 -9.71 23.07 -2.63
N ALA A 205 -9.18 23.57 -1.51
CA ALA A 205 -7.86 24.20 -1.43
C ALA A 205 -6.68 23.22 -1.60
N GLY A 206 -6.96 21.90 -1.68
CA GLY A 206 -5.95 20.86 -1.88
C GLY A 206 -5.11 20.55 -0.64
N ASN A 207 -5.62 20.79 0.57
CA ASN A 207 -4.93 20.45 1.81
C ASN A 207 -4.56 18.95 1.81
N PRO A 208 -3.25 18.61 1.94
CA PRO A 208 -2.78 17.25 1.73
C PRO A 208 -3.31 16.26 2.78
N ILE A 209 -3.56 16.70 4.02
CA ILE A 209 -4.15 15.85 5.06
C ILE A 209 -5.57 15.45 4.65
N VAL A 210 -6.36 16.39 4.14
CA VAL A 210 -7.76 16.15 3.76
C VAL A 210 -7.86 15.30 2.50
N LYS A 211 -7.06 15.60 1.47
CA LYS A 211 -6.96 14.77 0.26
C LYS A 211 -6.53 13.34 0.60
N ASN A 212 -5.46 13.17 1.38
CA ASN A 212 -4.93 11.85 1.71
C ASN A 212 -5.89 11.05 2.59
N ALA A 213 -6.60 11.69 3.53
CA ALA A 213 -7.68 11.06 4.31
C ALA A 213 -8.86 10.64 3.41
N HIS A 214 -9.33 11.50 2.50
CA HIS A 214 -10.41 11.15 1.57
C HIS A 214 -10.06 9.95 0.68
N ILE A 215 -8.84 9.94 0.14
CA ILE A 215 -8.29 8.81 -0.63
C ILE A 215 -8.22 7.54 0.22
N ALA A 216 -7.63 7.61 1.42
CA ALA A 216 -7.47 6.49 2.33
C ALA A 216 -8.81 5.86 2.78
N LEU A 217 -9.80 6.69 3.13
CA LEU A 217 -11.14 6.23 3.50
C LEU A 217 -11.83 5.53 2.32
N THR A 218 -11.70 6.08 1.11
CA THR A 218 -12.27 5.50 -0.12
C THR A 218 -11.60 4.18 -0.50
N ALA A 219 -10.28 4.08 -0.32
CA ALA A 219 -9.44 2.95 -0.69
C ALA A 219 -9.43 1.80 0.35
N TYR A 220 -10.31 1.82 1.36
CA TYR A 220 -10.32 0.83 2.44
C TYR A 220 -10.38 -0.61 1.94
N ALA A 221 -11.38 -0.97 1.13
CA ALA A 221 -11.55 -2.36 0.66
C ALA A 221 -10.36 -2.92 -0.15
N PRO A 222 -9.81 -2.24 -1.19
CA PRO A 222 -8.65 -2.78 -1.92
C PRO A 222 -7.41 -2.92 -1.02
N VAL A 223 -7.13 -1.94 -0.16
CA VAL A 223 -5.98 -2.01 0.76
C VAL A 223 -6.17 -3.09 1.83
N TYR A 224 -7.36 -3.22 2.40
CA TYR A 224 -7.72 -4.29 3.34
C TYR A 224 -7.48 -5.65 2.69
N ASN A 225 -8.08 -5.90 1.51
CA ASN A 225 -7.99 -7.19 0.86
C ASN A 225 -6.54 -7.56 0.52
N ALA A 226 -5.75 -6.62 0.01
CA ALA A 226 -4.33 -6.85 -0.29
C ALA A 226 -3.48 -7.04 0.97
N GLY A 227 -3.67 -6.21 2.01
CA GLY A 227 -2.97 -6.32 3.28
C GLY A 227 -3.24 -7.65 4.00
N CYS A 228 -4.46 -8.17 3.85
CA CYS A 228 -4.89 -9.45 4.43
C CYS A 228 -4.52 -10.69 3.61
N LEU A 229 -3.90 -10.54 2.43
CA LEU A 229 -3.37 -11.69 1.68
C LEU A 229 -2.27 -12.38 2.48
N LYS A 230 -2.32 -13.71 2.51
CA LYS A 230 -1.27 -14.58 3.06
C LYS A 230 -0.67 -15.41 1.95
N ASP A 231 0.64 -15.60 1.99
CA ASP A 231 1.34 -16.53 1.10
C ASP A 231 0.86 -17.97 1.40
N PRO A 232 0.31 -18.71 0.41
CA PRO A 232 -0.14 -20.09 0.61
C PRO A 232 0.95 -21.05 1.08
N GLN A 233 2.24 -20.75 0.86
CA GLN A 233 3.36 -21.63 1.25
C GLN A 233 3.79 -21.40 2.70
N THR A 234 3.92 -20.13 3.12
CA THR A 234 4.43 -19.79 4.46
C THR A 234 3.35 -19.42 5.48
N SER A 235 2.10 -19.21 5.04
CA SER A 235 1.00 -18.62 5.85
C SER A 235 1.29 -17.23 6.43
N MET A 236 2.37 -16.58 6.00
CA MET A 236 2.75 -15.22 6.39
C MET A 236 2.01 -14.19 5.53
N TYR A 237 1.74 -13.01 6.09
CA TYR A 237 1.12 -11.93 5.34
C TYR A 237 2.02 -11.43 4.19
N CYS A 238 1.45 -11.35 2.99
CA CYS A 238 2.15 -10.85 1.79
C CYS A 238 2.65 -9.41 1.97
N TYR A 239 1.88 -8.55 2.64
CA TYR A 239 2.31 -7.19 2.96
C TYR A 239 3.46 -7.17 3.95
N ALA A 240 3.40 -7.99 5.01
CA ALA A 240 4.44 -8.04 6.03
C ALA A 240 5.79 -8.49 5.43
N ASN A 241 5.78 -9.55 4.62
CA ASN A 241 6.96 -10.01 3.87
C ASN A 241 7.47 -8.94 2.89
N ALA A 242 6.58 -8.16 2.26
CA ALA A 242 6.97 -7.10 1.32
C ALA A 242 7.66 -5.92 2.02
N ILE A 243 7.15 -5.47 3.17
CA ILE A 243 7.68 -4.29 3.87
C ILE A 243 8.94 -4.58 4.69
N THR A 244 9.11 -5.80 5.20
CA THR A 244 10.35 -6.19 5.89
C THR A 244 11.44 -6.73 4.96
N ASN A 245 11.18 -6.81 3.65
CA ASN A 245 12.19 -7.16 2.65
C ASN A 245 12.97 -5.92 2.22
N PHE A 246 13.85 -5.43 3.09
CA PHE A 246 14.70 -4.27 2.84
C PHE A 246 15.64 -4.43 1.63
N SER A 247 15.88 -5.66 1.17
CA SER A 247 16.65 -5.95 -0.05
C SER A 247 15.89 -5.63 -1.34
N ASN A 248 14.55 -5.51 -1.31
CA ASN A 248 13.76 -5.08 -2.45
C ASN A 248 12.54 -4.23 -2.05
N PRO A 249 12.71 -2.91 -1.85
CA PRO A 249 11.61 -2.01 -1.48
C PRO A 249 10.56 -1.82 -2.60
N ALA A 250 10.80 -2.28 -3.84
CA ALA A 250 9.75 -2.24 -4.87
C ALA A 250 8.52 -3.08 -4.51
N ASN A 251 8.69 -4.13 -3.69
CA ASN A 251 7.63 -5.04 -3.29
C ASN A 251 6.52 -4.38 -2.46
N VAL A 252 6.86 -3.37 -1.65
CA VAL A 252 5.87 -2.67 -0.81
C VAL A 252 5.20 -1.51 -1.54
N VAL A 253 5.87 -0.86 -2.49
CA VAL A 253 5.33 0.30 -3.25
C VAL A 253 4.00 -0.05 -3.95
N VAL A 254 3.83 -1.29 -4.40
CA VAL A 254 2.60 -1.80 -5.02
C VAL A 254 1.36 -1.57 -4.15
N TYR A 255 1.46 -1.69 -2.83
CA TYR A 255 0.32 -1.51 -1.91
C TYR A 255 -0.18 -0.07 -1.79
N TYR A 256 0.56 0.90 -2.33
CA TYR A 256 0.15 2.30 -2.39
C TYR A 256 -0.66 2.64 -3.66
N LEU A 257 -0.78 1.72 -4.63
CA LEU A 257 -1.58 1.95 -5.84
C LEU A 257 -3.04 2.36 -5.57
N PRO A 258 -3.79 1.72 -4.66
CA PRO A 258 -5.16 2.15 -4.33
C PRO A 258 -5.22 3.51 -3.64
N LEU A 259 -4.10 4.00 -3.12
CA LEU A 259 -3.95 5.33 -2.51
C LEU A 259 -3.60 6.41 -3.54
N ASN A 260 -3.88 6.16 -4.82
CA ASN A 260 -3.58 7.05 -5.95
C ASN A 260 -2.07 7.37 -6.11
N ILE A 261 -1.19 6.50 -5.61
CA ILE A 261 0.27 6.59 -5.77
C ILE A 261 0.70 5.65 -6.90
N SER A 262 1.17 6.21 -8.01
CA SER A 262 1.60 5.42 -9.17
C SER A 262 2.95 4.72 -8.93
N LEU A 263 3.17 3.57 -9.58
CA LEU A 263 4.49 2.92 -9.57
C LEU A 263 5.53 3.81 -10.27
N PRO A 264 6.71 4.04 -9.67
CA PRO A 264 7.85 4.62 -10.37
C PRO A 264 8.30 3.73 -11.53
N SER A 265 8.64 4.34 -12.67
CA SER A 265 9.00 3.66 -13.94
C SER A 265 10.21 2.71 -13.87
N THR A 266 10.90 2.65 -12.74
CA THR A 266 12.16 1.91 -12.51
C THR A 266 12.03 0.82 -11.43
N ILE A 267 10.81 0.47 -11.00
CA ILE A 267 10.64 -0.62 -10.02
C ILE A 267 11.05 -1.99 -10.61
N ILE A 268 11.70 -2.81 -9.79
CA ILE A 268 12.05 -4.20 -10.12
C ILE A 268 11.44 -5.11 -9.04
N PRO A 269 10.14 -5.41 -9.12
CA PRO A 269 9.45 -6.17 -8.08
C PRO A 269 9.82 -7.66 -8.14
N THR A 270 9.69 -8.35 -7.01
CA THR A 270 9.83 -9.81 -6.95
C THR A 270 8.54 -10.46 -7.47
N CYS A 271 8.65 -11.12 -8.63
CA CYS A 271 7.57 -11.80 -9.35
C CYS A 271 7.04 -13.04 -8.62
N SER A 272 6.31 -12.78 -7.52
CA SER A 272 5.84 -13.76 -6.56
C SER A 272 4.33 -14.00 -6.66
N SER A 273 3.87 -15.12 -6.09
CA SER A 273 2.44 -15.41 -5.88
C SER A 273 1.73 -14.30 -5.10
N CYS A 274 2.42 -13.65 -4.15
CA CYS A 274 1.92 -12.50 -3.43
C CYS A 274 1.69 -11.29 -4.36
N LEU A 275 2.67 -10.94 -5.20
CA LEU A 275 2.52 -9.83 -6.16
C LEU A 275 1.34 -10.06 -7.11
N GLN A 276 1.23 -11.29 -7.65
CA GLN A 276 0.14 -11.67 -8.56
C GLN A 276 -1.23 -11.57 -7.87
N GLN A 277 -1.37 -12.07 -6.65
CA GLN A 277 -2.63 -11.98 -5.88
C GLN A 277 -2.97 -10.53 -5.49
N THR A 278 -1.99 -9.72 -5.07
CA THR A 278 -2.18 -8.30 -4.76
C THR A 278 -2.70 -7.54 -5.98
N MET A 279 -2.09 -7.77 -7.15
CA MET A 279 -2.56 -7.16 -8.40
C MET A 279 -3.94 -7.68 -8.81
N ALA A 280 -4.26 -8.97 -8.62
CA ALA A 280 -5.61 -9.50 -8.88
C ALA A 280 -6.69 -8.84 -7.99
N VAL A 281 -6.39 -8.60 -6.70
CA VAL A 281 -7.26 -7.83 -5.79
C VAL A 281 -7.49 -6.41 -6.30
N PHE A 282 -6.43 -5.74 -6.75
CA PHE A 282 -6.51 -4.38 -7.29
C PHE A 282 -7.26 -4.32 -8.62
N GLN A 283 -7.06 -5.30 -9.50
CA GLN A 283 -7.76 -5.45 -10.77
C GLN A 283 -9.26 -5.56 -10.53
N ALA A 284 -9.69 -6.47 -9.63
CA ALA A 284 -11.09 -6.63 -9.26
C ALA A 284 -11.67 -5.33 -8.67
N ALA A 285 -10.90 -4.59 -7.86
CA ALA A 285 -11.33 -3.31 -7.29
C ALA A 285 -11.55 -2.21 -8.35
N THR A 286 -10.88 -2.25 -9.51
CA THR A 286 -11.13 -1.29 -10.61
C THR A 286 -12.56 -1.37 -11.14
N ALA A 287 -13.27 -2.48 -10.94
CA ALA A 287 -14.66 -2.68 -11.40
C ALA A 287 -15.62 -1.58 -10.90
N ASN A 288 -15.29 -0.95 -9.77
CA ASN A 288 -15.86 0.32 -9.35
C ASN A 288 -14.94 1.47 -9.81
N ARG A 289 -15.28 2.15 -10.91
CA ARG A 289 -14.50 3.27 -11.48
C ARG A 289 -14.37 4.50 -10.56
N LYS A 290 -15.05 4.54 -9.41
CA LYS A 290 -14.87 5.58 -8.37
C LYS A 290 -13.71 5.29 -7.42
N GLN A 291 -13.11 4.10 -7.48
CA GLN A 291 -11.91 3.75 -6.71
C GLN A 291 -10.66 4.30 -7.41
N PHE A 292 -9.78 4.97 -6.67
CA PHE A 292 -8.57 5.60 -7.21
C PHE A 292 -7.63 4.63 -7.94
N ILE A 293 -7.65 3.34 -7.59
CA ILE A 293 -6.93 2.27 -8.30
C ILE A 293 -7.25 2.22 -9.80
N ALA A 294 -8.45 2.61 -10.23
CA ALA A 294 -8.81 2.64 -11.65
C ALA A 294 -8.00 3.65 -12.47
N ASN A 295 -7.39 4.66 -11.82
CA ASN A 295 -6.59 5.69 -12.47
C ASN A 295 -5.18 5.20 -12.87
N ASN A 296 -4.60 4.26 -12.10
CA ASN A 296 -3.20 3.87 -12.20
C ASN A 296 -2.97 2.35 -12.33
N TYR A 297 -4.00 1.52 -12.21
CA TYR A 297 -3.88 0.06 -12.33
C TYR A 297 -3.25 -0.39 -13.66
N GLN A 298 -3.73 0.13 -14.80
CA GLN A 298 -3.30 -0.34 -16.11
C GLN A 298 -1.80 -0.07 -16.36
N SER A 299 -1.33 1.14 -16.04
CA SER A 299 0.09 1.50 -16.19
C SER A 299 0.98 0.77 -15.17
N ALA A 300 0.44 0.42 -14.00
CA ALA A 300 1.13 -0.43 -13.03
C ALA A 300 1.25 -1.90 -13.51
N ALA A 301 0.17 -2.47 -14.03
CA ALA A 301 0.13 -3.84 -14.55
C ALA A 301 1.09 -4.01 -15.75
N GLN A 302 1.12 -3.03 -16.66
CA GLN A 302 2.08 -2.99 -17.77
C GLN A 302 3.53 -2.99 -17.29
N GLN A 303 3.89 -2.15 -16.32
CA GLN A 303 5.24 -2.12 -15.75
C GLN A 303 5.62 -3.45 -15.07
N ILE A 304 4.66 -4.09 -14.38
CA ILE A 304 4.88 -5.40 -13.75
C ILE A 304 5.06 -6.49 -14.81
N ASN A 305 4.26 -6.52 -15.88
CA ASN A 305 4.41 -7.50 -16.97
C ASN A 305 5.72 -7.30 -17.77
N LEU A 306 6.21 -6.07 -17.92
CA LEU A 306 7.52 -5.82 -18.53
C LEU A 306 8.67 -6.45 -17.74
N MET A 307 8.57 -6.52 -16.41
CA MET A 307 9.61 -7.10 -15.53
C MET A 307 9.39 -8.59 -15.22
N CYS A 308 8.14 -9.03 -15.10
CA CYS A 308 7.77 -10.39 -14.68
C CYS A 308 7.35 -11.33 -15.82
N GLY A 309 7.28 -10.81 -17.05
CA GLY A 309 6.86 -11.54 -18.24
C GLY A 309 5.41 -11.26 -18.64
N PRO A 310 5.08 -11.42 -19.93
CA PRO A 310 3.76 -11.11 -20.46
C PRO A 310 2.68 -12.00 -19.82
N GLY A 311 1.58 -11.38 -19.38
CA GLY A 311 0.46 -12.09 -18.75
C GLY A 311 0.73 -12.56 -17.31
N PHE A 312 1.77 -12.07 -16.64
CA PHE A 312 1.98 -12.32 -15.22
C PHE A 312 0.83 -11.76 -14.38
N VAL A 313 0.32 -10.57 -14.74
CA VAL A 313 -0.93 -9.97 -14.23
C VAL A 313 -1.80 -9.51 -15.40
N GLU A 314 -3.12 -9.43 -15.15
CA GLU A 314 -4.09 -8.88 -16.11
C GLU A 314 -3.88 -7.37 -16.26
N GLU A 315 -3.76 -6.85 -17.49
CA GLU A 315 -3.56 -5.42 -17.75
C GLU A 315 -4.88 -4.65 -17.86
N GLN A 316 -5.95 -5.35 -18.22
CA GLN A 316 -7.27 -4.75 -18.40
C GLN A 316 -7.93 -4.45 -17.06
N LEU A 317 -8.61 -3.31 -16.98
CA LEU A 317 -9.52 -3.03 -15.87
C LEU A 317 -10.64 -4.09 -15.86
N ALA A 318 -11.07 -4.51 -14.66
CA ALA A 318 -12.21 -5.41 -14.52
C ALA A 318 -13.47 -4.82 -15.17
N ALA A 319 -14.39 -5.71 -15.57
CA ALA A 319 -15.70 -5.31 -16.11
C ALA A 319 -16.39 -4.33 -15.15
N GLU A 320 -16.86 -3.20 -15.67
CA GLU A 320 -17.44 -2.15 -14.85
C GLU A 320 -18.77 -2.59 -14.23
N ILE A 321 -18.93 -2.35 -12.93
CA ILE A 321 -20.21 -2.56 -12.23
C ILE A 321 -21.16 -1.43 -12.65
N THR A 322 -21.74 -1.60 -13.84
CA THR A 322 -22.91 -0.82 -14.24
C THR A 322 -24.02 -1.17 -13.26
N SER A 323 -24.40 -0.21 -12.42
CA SER A 323 -25.62 -0.32 -11.63
C SER A 323 -26.77 -0.43 -12.63
N GLY A 324 -27.25 -1.66 -12.85
CA GLY A 324 -28.32 -1.94 -13.77
C GLY A 324 -29.56 -1.21 -13.31
N ALA A 325 -29.84 -0.04 -13.90
CA ALA A 325 -31.19 0.43 -14.01
C ALA A 325 -31.95 -0.73 -14.65
N LEU A 326 -32.85 -1.36 -13.86
CA LEU A 326 -33.77 -2.34 -14.38
C LEU A 326 -34.54 -1.64 -15.49
N LYS A 327 -34.13 -1.87 -16.75
CA LYS A 327 -34.96 -1.57 -17.89
C LYS A 327 -36.17 -2.46 -17.69
N SER A 328 -37.24 -1.86 -17.17
CA SER A 328 -38.57 -2.44 -17.15
C SER A 328 -38.94 -2.69 -18.60
N TYR A 329 -38.55 -3.86 -19.12
CA TYR A 329 -39.07 -4.40 -20.35
C TYR A 329 -40.55 -4.67 -20.07
N SER A 330 -41.36 -3.63 -20.28
CA SER A 330 -42.79 -3.76 -20.43
C SER A 330 -42.99 -4.67 -21.63
N VAL A 331 -43.17 -5.96 -21.38
CA VAL A 331 -43.52 -6.96 -22.40
C VAL A 331 -45.00 -6.75 -22.75
N SER A 332 -45.30 -5.60 -23.35
CA SER A 332 -46.56 -5.33 -24.04
C SER A 332 -46.57 -6.04 -25.39
N SER A 333 -46.32 -7.35 -25.38
CA SER A 333 -46.48 -8.23 -26.54
C SER A 333 -47.80 -8.97 -26.39
N PRO A 334 -48.89 -8.54 -27.07
CA PRO A 334 -50.20 -9.17 -26.94
C PRO A 334 -50.20 -10.64 -27.39
N PHE A 335 -49.21 -11.05 -28.19
CA PHE A 335 -49.04 -12.42 -28.66
C PHE A 335 -48.70 -13.42 -27.54
N LEU A 336 -48.02 -13.01 -26.47
CA LEU A 336 -47.63 -13.95 -25.39
C LEU A 336 -48.85 -14.39 -24.55
N MET A 337 -49.81 -13.48 -24.33
CA MET A 337 -51.03 -13.77 -23.56
C MET A 337 -52.03 -14.65 -24.33
N LEU A 338 -51.97 -14.64 -25.66
CA LEU A 338 -52.79 -15.52 -26.50
C LEU A 338 -52.28 -16.97 -26.50
N ALA A 339 -50.95 -17.16 -26.44
CA ALA A 339 -50.35 -18.50 -26.39
C ALA A 339 -50.65 -19.24 -25.07
N ILE A 340 -50.63 -18.52 -23.95
CA ILE A 340 -50.88 -19.10 -22.61
C ILE A 340 -52.36 -19.49 -22.44
N SER A 341 -53.29 -18.67 -22.94
CA SER A 341 -54.73 -18.97 -22.86
C SER A 341 -55.14 -20.14 -23.75
N LEU A 342 -54.53 -20.30 -24.94
CA LEU A 342 -54.79 -21.45 -25.82
C LEU A 342 -54.23 -22.77 -25.24
N ALA A 343 -53.09 -22.72 -24.54
CA ALA A 343 -52.50 -23.90 -23.90
C ALA A 343 -53.36 -24.44 -22.73
N LEU A 344 -53.97 -23.56 -21.93
CA LEU A 344 -54.88 -23.97 -20.85
C LEU A 344 -56.22 -24.53 -21.37
N ALA A 345 -56.69 -24.05 -22.52
CA ALA A 345 -57.95 -24.51 -23.12
C ALA A 345 -57.89 -25.93 -23.72
N LEU A 346 -56.69 -26.45 -24.02
CA LEU A 346 -56.48 -27.78 -24.59
C LEU A 346 -56.20 -28.88 -23.54
N LEU A 347 -55.90 -28.49 -22.29
CA LEU A 347 -55.64 -29.44 -21.20
C LEU A 347 -56.81 -30.40 -20.87
N PRO A 348 -58.11 -30.01 -20.94
CA PRO A 348 -59.22 -30.91 -20.63
C PRO A 348 -59.64 -31.84 -21.79
N LEU A 349 -58.91 -31.89 -22.91
CA LEU A 349 -59.11 -32.88 -23.99
C LEU A 349 -58.09 -34.04 -23.95
N LEU A 350 -57.23 -34.09 -22.93
CA LEU A 350 -56.14 -35.06 -22.77
C LEU A 350 -56.23 -35.89 -21.46
N LEU A 351 -57.38 -35.83 -20.79
CA LEU A 351 -57.84 -36.79 -19.76
C LEU A 351 -59.18 -37.40 -20.20
#